data_AF-Q465Q1-F1
#
_entry.id   AF-Q465Q1-F1
#
_cell.length_a   1.000
_cell.length_b   1.000
_cell.length_c   1.000
_cell.angle_alpha   90.00
_cell.angle_beta   90.00
_cell.angle_gamma   90.00
#
_symmetry.space_group_name_H-M   'P 1'
#
loop_
_entity.id
_entity.type
_entity.pdbx_description
1 polymer ?
#
loop_
_entity_poly.entity_id
_entity_poly.type
_entity_poly.pdbx_seq_one_letter_code
_entity_poly.pdbx_strand_id
1 'polypeptide(L)'
;MTETLSDNYPKNFLTYELIISLLISGIAIAIIQLKWSPEEVHKWMFFNKSQFYSLLATISGTLLGFIITGISVILSLSGSQKLEKATESTQFKKIFVVYFSTIKFLAFTVIISIIGFLVNNDSINICLLYLLIILSIISSFRIQFGFSEI
;
A
#
# COMPACT_ATOMS: atom_id res chain seq x y z
N MET A 1 -0.41 23.65 -30.30
CA MET A 1 -1.26 23.79 -29.10
C MET A 1 -1.27 22.45 -28.36
N THR A 2 -0.11 22.02 -27.90
CA THR A 2 0.16 20.70 -27.26
C THR A 2 1.31 20.86 -26.27
N GLU A 3 1.26 21.93 -25.48
CA GLU A 3 2.21 22.25 -24.41
C GLU A 3 1.41 22.70 -23.19
N THR A 4 0.90 21.75 -22.39
CA THR A 4 0.40 22.04 -21.03
C THR A 4 0.36 20.83 -20.09
N LEU A 5 0.58 19.59 -20.57
CA LEU A 5 0.47 18.40 -19.69
C LEU A 5 1.79 17.97 -19.02
N SER A 6 2.94 18.51 -19.44
CA SER A 6 4.26 18.08 -18.93
C SER A 6 4.67 18.77 -17.61
N ASP A 7 4.28 20.03 -17.39
CA ASP A 7 4.82 20.81 -16.27
C ASP A 7 4.09 20.63 -14.93
N ASN A 8 2.92 19.96 -14.95
CA ASN A 8 2.14 19.65 -13.74
C ASN A 8 2.25 18.19 -13.28
N TYR A 9 3.02 17.37 -14.00
CA TYR A 9 3.18 15.94 -13.72
C TYR A 9 3.78 15.64 -12.32
N PRO A 10 4.83 16.32 -11.82
CA PRO A 10 5.50 15.89 -10.59
C PRO A 10 4.73 16.20 -9.30
N LYS A 11 3.74 17.11 -9.32
CA LYS A 11 2.94 17.46 -8.11
C LYS A 11 1.70 16.61 -7.93
N ASN A 12 1.08 16.13 -9.02
CA ASN A 12 -0.16 15.37 -8.97
C ASN A 12 0.00 13.87 -9.24
N PHE A 13 1.22 13.40 -9.54
CA PHE A 13 1.51 11.99 -9.82
C PHE A 13 0.95 11.05 -8.73
N LEU A 14 1.22 11.37 -7.46
CA LEU A 14 0.74 10.59 -6.30
C LEU A 14 -0.79 10.57 -6.21
N THR A 15 -1.47 11.61 -6.70
CA THR A 15 -2.93 11.72 -6.70
C THR A 15 -3.53 10.90 -7.84
N TYR A 16 -2.96 10.96 -9.05
CA TYR A 16 -3.40 10.14 -10.17
C TYR A 16 -3.23 8.65 -9.88
N GLU A 17 -2.10 8.27 -9.28
CA GLU A 17 -1.85 6.91 -8.83
C GLU A 17 -2.90 6.46 -7.80
N LEU A 18 -3.23 7.32 -6.84
CA LEU A 18 -4.26 7.03 -5.84
C LEU A 18 -5.65 6.87 -6.47
N ILE A 19 -5.99 7.70 -7.47
CA ILE A 19 -7.26 7.60 -8.22
C ILE A 19 -7.32 6.28 -9.00
N ILE A 20 -6.25 5.91 -9.70
CA ILE A 20 -6.18 4.64 -10.45
C ILE A 20 -6.28 3.46 -9.49
N SER A 21 -5.57 3.50 -8.37
CA SER A 21 -5.62 2.46 -7.34
C SER A 21 -7.03 2.31 -6.76
N LEU A 22 -7.72 3.43 -6.51
CA LEU A 22 -9.12 3.43 -6.06
C LEU A 22 -10.05 2.84 -7.11
N LEU A 23 -9.91 3.21 -8.39
CA LEU A 23 -10.71 2.64 -9.48
C LEU A 23 -10.52 1.12 -9.58
N ILE A 24 -9.27 0.64 -9.55
CA ILE A 24 -8.95 -0.79 -9.61
C ILE A 24 -9.53 -1.52 -8.39
N SER A 25 -9.41 -0.93 -7.20
CA SER A 25 -10.01 -1.51 -5.99
C SER A 25 -11.54 -1.56 -6.06
N GLY A 26 -12.19 -0.53 -6.62
CA GLY A 26 -13.63 -0.52 -6.87
C GLY A 26 -14.06 -1.61 -7.86
N ILE A 27 -13.30 -1.80 -8.94
CA ILE A 27 -13.53 -2.88 -9.91
C ILE A 27 -13.38 -4.25 -9.24
N ALA A 28 -12.34 -4.45 -8.43
CA ALA A 28 -12.13 -5.70 -7.70
C ALA A 28 -13.30 -6.01 -6.75
N ILE A 29 -13.76 -5.03 -5.98
CA ILE A 29 -14.93 -5.16 -5.09
C ILE A 29 -16.19 -5.45 -5.91
N ALA A 30 -16.41 -4.77 -7.03
CA ALA A 30 -17.55 -4.99 -7.90
C ALA A 30 -17.55 -6.42 -8.48
N ILE A 31 -16.39 -6.95 -8.89
CA ILE A 31 -16.27 -8.33 -9.37
C ILE A 31 -16.62 -9.33 -8.26
N ILE A 32 -16.16 -9.08 -7.03
CA ILE A 32 -16.49 -9.93 -5.88
C ILE A 32 -18.01 -9.94 -5.65
N GLN A 33 -18.66 -8.78 -5.64
CA GLN A 33 -20.11 -8.68 -5.42
C GLN A 33 -20.94 -9.24 -6.59
N LEU A 34 -20.43 -9.23 -7.81
CA LEU A 34 -21.11 -9.82 -8.97
C LEU A 34 -20.97 -11.34 -9.03
N LYS A 35 -19.84 -11.89 -8.56
CA LYS A 35 -19.56 -13.33 -8.63
C LYS A 35 -20.00 -14.11 -7.40
N TRP A 36 -19.96 -13.49 -6.21
CA TRP A 36 -20.29 -14.13 -4.95
C TRP A 36 -21.47 -13.45 -4.29
N SER A 37 -22.40 -14.27 -3.77
CA SER A 37 -23.48 -13.72 -2.98
C SER A 37 -22.92 -13.12 -1.67
N PRO A 38 -23.56 -12.06 -1.12
CA PRO A 38 -23.12 -11.51 0.16
C PRO A 38 -23.05 -12.56 1.28
N GLU A 39 -23.91 -13.59 1.23
CA GLU A 39 -23.93 -14.70 2.18
C GLU A 39 -22.70 -15.61 2.05
N GLU A 40 -22.26 -15.90 0.82
CA GLU A 40 -21.04 -16.68 0.57
C GLU A 40 -19.80 -15.96 1.09
N VAL A 41 -19.72 -14.64 0.89
CA VAL A 41 -18.62 -13.81 1.42
C VAL A 41 -18.60 -13.82 2.94
N HIS A 42 -19.76 -13.65 3.59
CA HIS A 42 -19.88 -13.76 5.05
C HIS A 42 -19.42 -15.13 5.54
N LYS A 43 -19.92 -16.20 4.92
CA LYS A 43 -19.61 -17.57 5.30
C LYS A 43 -18.11 -17.85 5.15
N TRP A 44 -17.52 -17.46 4.02
CA TRP A 44 -16.09 -17.60 3.78
C TRP A 44 -15.26 -16.83 4.83
N MET A 45 -15.64 -15.59 5.12
CA MET A 45 -14.98 -14.78 6.15
C MET A 45 -15.09 -15.43 7.53
N PHE A 46 -16.26 -15.95 7.91
CA PHE A 46 -16.45 -16.60 9.20
C PHE A 46 -15.50 -17.78 9.40
N PHE A 47 -15.33 -18.62 8.37
CA PHE A 47 -14.45 -19.79 8.45
C PHE A 47 -12.96 -19.44 8.38
N ASN A 48 -12.59 -18.41 7.60
CA ASN A 48 -11.18 -18.11 7.30
C ASN A 48 -10.63 -16.89 8.04
N LYS A 49 -11.44 -16.21 8.85
CA LYS A 49 -11.11 -14.95 9.55
C LYS A 49 -9.72 -14.98 10.17
N SER A 50 -9.51 -15.94 11.08
CA SER A 50 -8.29 -16.05 11.88
C SER A 50 -7.05 -16.17 10.98
N GLN A 51 -7.12 -17.09 10.01
CA GLN A 51 -6.03 -17.35 9.09
C GLN A 51 -5.76 -16.16 8.16
N PHE A 52 -6.81 -15.54 7.64
CA PHE A 52 -6.70 -14.41 6.70
C PHE A 52 -6.07 -13.18 7.35
N TYR A 53 -6.61 -12.75 8.50
CA TYR A 53 -6.10 -11.58 9.20
C TYR A 53 -4.69 -11.81 9.79
N SER A 54 -4.42 -13.00 10.31
CA SER A 54 -3.08 -13.36 10.80
C SER A 54 -2.06 -13.35 9.66
N LEU A 55 -2.39 -13.95 8.51
CA LEU A 55 -1.51 -13.98 7.34
C LEU A 55 -1.19 -12.56 6.84
N LEU A 56 -2.21 -11.71 6.70
CA LEU A 56 -2.01 -10.32 6.27
C LEU A 56 -1.16 -9.53 7.26
N ALA A 57 -1.44 -9.65 8.56
CA ALA A 57 -0.63 -9.00 9.59
C ALA A 57 0.83 -9.44 9.53
N THR A 58 1.10 -10.74 9.33
CA THR A 58 2.46 -11.27 9.22
C THR A 58 3.17 -10.78 7.95
N ILE A 59 2.52 -10.87 6.78
CA ILE A 59 3.13 -10.43 5.51
C ILE A 59 3.39 -8.93 5.54
N SER A 60 2.38 -8.13 5.89
CA SER A 60 2.52 -6.67 5.93
C SER A 60 3.51 -6.23 7.00
N GLY A 61 3.54 -6.88 8.17
CA GLY A 61 4.50 -6.60 9.23
C GLY A 61 5.93 -6.92 8.83
N THR A 62 6.15 -8.03 8.12
CA THR A 62 7.48 -8.42 7.61
C THR A 62 7.97 -7.43 6.55
N LEU A 63 7.12 -7.06 5.59
CA LEU A 63 7.44 -6.06 4.57
C LEU A 63 7.74 -4.68 5.18
N LEU A 64 6.96 -4.28 6.18
CA LEU A 64 7.18 -3.05 6.93
C LEU A 64 8.57 -3.05 7.60
N GLY A 65 8.91 -4.13 8.31
CA GLY A 65 10.22 -4.29 8.94
C GLY A 65 11.37 -4.21 7.93
N PHE A 66 11.24 -4.92 6.80
CA PHE A 66 12.24 -4.92 5.73
C PHE A 66 12.48 -3.51 5.17
N ILE A 67 11.40 -2.77 4.89
CA ILE A 67 11.51 -1.39 4.38
C ILE A 67 12.19 -0.48 5.41
N ILE A 68 11.83 -0.57 6.69
CA ILE A 68 12.44 0.24 7.74
C ILE A 68 13.94 -0.04 7.82
N THR A 69 14.34 -1.33 7.83
CA THR A 69 15.76 -1.71 7.82
C THR A 69 16.49 -1.18 6.59
N GLY A 70 15.89 -1.27 5.41
CA GLY A 70 16.47 -0.73 4.18
C GLY A 70 16.72 0.79 4.26
N ILE A 71 15.76 1.55 4.77
CA ILE A 71 15.92 3.00 4.98
C ILE A 71 17.02 3.30 6.00
N SER A 72 17.07 2.57 7.13
CA SER A 72 18.12 2.73 8.13
C SER A 72 19.51 2.50 7.55
N VAL A 73 19.68 1.50 6.68
CA VAL A 73 20.94 1.27 5.97
C VAL A 73 21.28 2.44 5.05
N ILE A 74 20.34 2.92 4.23
CA ILE A 74 20.57 4.07 3.35
C ILE A 74 20.98 5.32 4.14
N LEU A 75 20.31 5.60 5.25
CA LEU A 75 20.63 6.73 6.14
C LEU A 75 21.99 6.58 6.83
N SER A 76 22.40 5.35 7.17
CA SER A 76 23.73 5.11 7.73
C SER A 76 24.86 5.35 6.71
N LEU A 77 24.57 5.15 5.42
CA LEU A 77 25.54 5.30 4.33
C LEU A 77 25.58 6.72 3.74
N SER A 78 24.56 7.55 4.00
CA SER A 78 24.47 8.92 3.44
C SER A 78 25.55 9.87 3.96
N GLY A 79 26.26 9.54 5.05
CA GLY A 79 27.40 10.32 5.54
C GLY A 79 28.73 10.04 4.82
N SER A 80 28.77 9.12 3.85
CA SER A 80 29.98 8.79 3.11
C SER A 80 30.14 9.67 1.85
N GLN A 81 31.36 10.15 1.58
CA GLN A 81 31.69 10.95 0.39
C GLN A 81 31.31 10.28 -0.95
N LYS A 82 31.18 8.94 -0.96
CA LYS A 82 30.76 8.18 -2.14
C LYS A 82 29.26 8.33 -2.45
N LEU A 83 28.42 8.66 -1.47
CA LEU A 83 26.98 8.85 -1.65
C LEU A 83 26.56 10.32 -1.77
N GLU A 84 27.41 11.29 -1.45
CA GLU A 84 27.08 12.73 -1.54
C GLU A 84 26.50 13.11 -2.91
N LYS A 85 27.11 12.62 -4.00
CA LYS A 85 26.63 12.86 -5.37
C LYS A 85 25.27 12.20 -5.67
N ALA A 86 24.96 11.08 -5.01
CA ALA A 86 23.67 10.42 -5.16
C ALA A 86 22.56 11.14 -4.36
N THR A 87 22.88 11.65 -3.17
CA THR A 87 21.97 12.44 -2.32
C THR A 87 21.60 13.80 -2.91
N GLU A 88 22.46 14.38 -3.76
CA GLU A 88 22.17 15.64 -4.47
C GLU A 88 21.15 15.48 -5.61
N SER A 89 20.89 14.24 -6.07
CA SER A 89 19.90 13.98 -7.10
C SER A 89 18.46 14.20 -6.59
N THR A 90 17.61 14.76 -7.45
CA THR A 90 16.16 14.88 -7.17
C THR A 90 15.48 13.51 -7.01
N GLN A 91 16.06 12.46 -7.59
CA GLN A 91 15.60 11.07 -7.47
C GLN A 91 15.71 10.55 -6.04
N PHE A 92 16.78 10.87 -5.31
CA PHE A 92 16.95 10.44 -3.93
C PHE A 92 15.78 10.90 -3.04
N LYS A 93 15.37 12.18 -3.15
CA LYS A 93 14.23 12.70 -2.39
C LYS A 93 12.92 11.99 -2.74
N LYS A 94 12.68 11.69 -4.04
CA LYS A 94 11.48 10.96 -4.48
C LYS A 94 11.42 9.56 -3.87
N ILE A 95 12.55 8.84 -3.86
CA ILE A 95 12.66 7.50 -3.27
C ILE A 95 12.21 7.51 -1.81
N PHE A 96 12.71 8.44 -0.99
CA PHE A 96 12.29 8.55 0.41
C PHE A 96 10.79 8.86 0.56
N VAL A 97 10.22 9.72 -0.29
CA VAL A 97 8.77 10.00 -0.28
C VAL A 97 7.96 8.73 -0.54
N VAL A 98 8.35 7.92 -1.54
CA VAL A 98 7.70 6.65 -1.84
C VAL A 98 7.84 5.66 -0.67
N TYR A 99 9.04 5.52 -0.11
CA TYR A 99 9.31 4.63 1.02
C TYR A 99 8.50 5.01 2.26
N PHE A 100 8.53 6.27 2.68
CA PHE A 100 7.75 6.74 3.83
C PHE A 100 6.24 6.59 3.61
N SER A 101 5.79 6.82 2.38
CA SER A 101 4.40 6.61 2.04
C SER A 101 4.02 5.13 2.13
N THR A 102 4.83 4.24 1.57
CA THR A 102 4.65 2.78 1.65
C THR A 102 4.61 2.29 3.10
N ILE A 103 5.51 2.79 3.96
CA ILE A 103 5.51 2.52 5.41
C ILE A 103 4.16 2.85 6.03
N LYS A 104 3.59 4.03 5.73
CA LYS A 104 2.29 4.44 6.28
C LYS A 104 1.19 3.44 5.90
N PHE A 105 1.08 3.09 4.63
CA PHE A 105 0.03 2.16 4.16
C PHE A 105 0.21 0.74 4.72
N LEU A 106 1.44 0.24 4.81
CA LEU A 106 1.73 -1.05 5.43
C LEU A 106 1.41 -1.05 6.92
N ALA A 107 1.79 0.01 7.65
CA ALA A 107 1.47 0.15 9.07
C ALA A 107 -0.05 0.18 9.29
N PHE A 108 -0.80 0.93 8.48
CA PHE A 108 -2.27 0.90 8.53
C PHE A 108 -2.84 -0.49 8.24
N THR A 109 -2.28 -1.20 7.25
CA THR A 109 -2.70 -2.57 6.90
C THR A 109 -2.48 -3.54 8.07
N VAL A 110 -1.34 -3.45 8.75
CA VAL A 110 -1.06 -4.26 9.96
C VAL A 110 -2.05 -3.94 11.08
N ILE A 111 -2.27 -2.66 11.38
CA ILE A 111 -3.19 -2.22 12.44
C ILE A 111 -4.62 -2.72 12.15
N ILE A 112 -5.10 -2.51 10.91
CA ILE A 112 -6.44 -2.94 10.49
C ILE A 112 -6.55 -4.47 10.52
N SER A 113 -5.49 -5.19 10.15
CA SER A 113 -5.49 -6.66 10.21
C SER A 113 -5.60 -7.16 11.65
N ILE A 114 -4.89 -6.53 12.59
CA ILE A 114 -4.98 -6.85 14.02
C ILE A 114 -6.37 -6.50 14.57
N ILE A 115 -6.92 -5.34 14.20
CA ILE A 115 -8.28 -4.94 14.61
C ILE A 115 -9.32 -5.94 14.07
N GLY A 116 -9.24 -6.31 12.79
CA GLY A 116 -10.15 -7.27 12.17
C GLY A 116 -10.02 -8.67 12.77
N PHE A 117 -8.82 -9.06 13.21
CA PHE A 117 -8.64 -10.29 13.97
C PHE A 117 -9.39 -10.24 15.32
N LEU A 118 -9.24 -9.16 16.09
CA LEU A 118 -9.81 -9.00 17.43
C LEU A 118 -11.34 -8.74 17.42
N VAL A 119 -11.88 -8.09 16.40
CA VAL A 119 -13.30 -7.70 16.33
C VAL A 119 -14.17 -8.90 15.96
N ASN A 120 -15.07 -9.31 16.85
CA ASN A 120 -16.00 -10.43 16.60
C ASN A 120 -17.34 -10.03 15.99
N ASN A 121 -17.39 -8.89 15.28
CA ASN A 121 -18.61 -8.40 14.65
C ASN A 121 -18.55 -8.64 13.14
N ASP A 122 -19.44 -9.47 12.62
CA ASP A 122 -19.45 -9.91 11.21
C ASP A 122 -19.63 -8.75 10.22
N SER A 123 -20.53 -7.81 10.52
CA SER A 123 -20.76 -6.64 9.67
C SER A 123 -19.53 -5.74 9.59
N ILE A 124 -18.81 -5.58 10.71
CA ILE A 124 -17.58 -4.79 10.75
C ILE A 124 -16.46 -5.54 10.00
N ASN A 125 -16.36 -6.85 10.15
CA ASN A 125 -15.33 -7.66 9.51
C ASN A 125 -15.37 -7.60 7.98
N ILE A 126 -16.55 -7.45 7.36
CA ILE A 126 -16.65 -7.27 5.91
C ILE A 126 -16.21 -5.88 5.48
N CYS A 127 -16.56 -4.85 6.26
CA CYS A 127 -16.06 -3.51 6.01
C CYS A 127 -14.53 -3.47 6.09
N LEU A 128 -13.95 -4.13 7.10
CA LEU A 128 -12.51 -4.27 7.27
C LEU A 128 -11.86 -5.09 6.14
N LEU A 129 -12.51 -6.13 5.64
CA LEU A 129 -12.05 -6.88 4.47
C LEU A 129 -11.93 -5.97 3.24
N TYR A 130 -12.97 -5.21 2.92
CA TYR A 130 -12.94 -4.29 1.78
C TYR A 130 -11.86 -3.21 1.95
N LEU A 131 -11.73 -2.69 3.17
CA LEU A 131 -10.67 -1.73 3.50
C LEU A 131 -9.27 -2.33 3.30
N LEU A 132 -9.05 -3.59 3.68
CA LEU A 132 -7.79 -4.30 3.47
C LEU A 132 -7.49 -4.53 1.98
N ILE A 133 -8.48 -4.89 1.17
CA ILE A 133 -8.32 -5.04 -0.28
C ILE A 133 -7.87 -3.70 -0.89
N ILE A 134 -8.52 -2.60 -0.51
CA ILE A 134 -8.16 -1.25 -0.98
C ILE A 134 -6.72 -0.91 -0.58
N LEU A 135 -6.36 -1.08 0.69
CA LEU A 135 -5.01 -0.77 1.17
C LEU A 135 -3.92 -1.65 0.55
N SER A 136 -4.22 -2.93 0.32
CA SER A 136 -3.28 -3.86 -0.32
C SER A 136 -3.02 -3.48 -1.79
N ILE A 137 -4.06 -3.06 -2.52
CA ILE A 137 -3.90 -2.56 -3.89
C ILE A 137 -3.08 -1.26 -3.90
N ILE A 138 -3.43 -0.29 -3.05
CA ILE A 138 -2.72 1.01 -2.99
C ILE A 138 -1.23 0.80 -2.65
N SER A 139 -0.92 -0.08 -1.70
CA SER A 139 0.48 -0.37 -1.33
C SER A 139 1.25 -1.06 -2.46
N SER A 140 0.61 -1.96 -3.22
CA SER A 140 1.24 -2.66 -4.36
C SER A 140 1.59 -1.71 -5.51
N PHE A 141 0.64 -0.83 -5.89
CA PHE A 141 0.86 0.16 -6.94
C PHE A 141 1.97 1.15 -6.59
N ARG A 142 1.99 1.60 -5.33
CA ARG A 142 3.00 2.54 -4.83
C ARG A 142 4.42 2.02 -4.88
N ILE A 143 4.61 0.72 -4.71
CA ILE A 143 5.94 0.10 -4.86
C ILE A 143 6.34 0.07 -6.33
N GLN A 144 5.47 -0.40 -7.24
CA GLN A 144 5.80 -0.53 -8.67
C GLN A 144 6.13 0.80 -9.35
N PHE A 145 5.31 1.83 -9.16
CA PHE A 145 5.52 3.11 -9.81
C PHE A 145 6.70 3.90 -9.23
N GLY A 146 7.03 3.67 -7.96
CA GLY A 146 8.25 4.20 -7.34
C GLY A 146 9.54 3.71 -8.00
N PHE A 147 9.55 2.49 -8.56
CA PHE A 147 10.72 1.92 -9.25
C PHE A 147 10.78 2.29 -10.74
N SER A 148 9.65 2.63 -11.38
CA SER A 148 9.62 2.95 -12.83
C SER A 148 10.22 4.31 -13.20
N GLU A 149 10.39 5.22 -12.23
CA GLU A 149 10.99 6.56 -12.45
C GLU A 149 12.47 6.67 -12.05
N ILE A 150 13.07 5.59 -11.55
CA ILE A 150 14.49 5.51 -11.16
C ILE A 150 15.30 5.01 -12.35
#